data_AF-A0A0M6Y871-F1
#
_entry.id   AF-A0A0M6Y871-F1
#
_cell.length_a   1.000
_cell.length_b   1.000
_cell.length_c   1.000
_cell.angle_alpha   90.00
_cell.angle_beta   90.00
_cell.angle_gamma   90.00
#
_symmetry.space_group_name_H-M   'P 1'
#
loop_
_entity.id
_entity.type
_entity.pdbx_description
1 polymer ?
#
loop_
_entity_poly.entity_id
_entity_poly.type
_entity_poly.pdbx_seq_one_letter_code
_entity_poly.pdbx_strand_id
1 'polypeptide(L)'
;MNALEFFTNVKATAQVKIFNSISEADPIKRFSDRKTGGKRIIAALADFDAIEKPVEEIELADISEGIAGGLNVILTEEGCDLIEIAKPEPEPETALDGAIEIIGSETLSVAAEEDLGQVYEEQEAIKPTETTPKASAPVSDAPKLPKPGTKKRIVFDLALREKGVTKAELAEATGWPRANATLGRVATAAGYKLTRFKRPNGESAWKAEERGA
;
A
#
# COMPACT_ATOMS: atom_id res chain seq x y z
N MET A 1 -12.36 -6.26 -12.12
CA MET A 1 -12.05 -5.58 -10.85
C MET A 1 -10.63 -5.04 -10.97
N ASN A 2 -10.41 -3.73 -10.80
CA ASN A 2 -9.05 -3.16 -10.92
C ASN A 2 -8.21 -3.54 -9.68
N ALA A 3 -6.91 -3.80 -9.85
CA ALA A 3 -5.99 -4.13 -8.74
C ALA A 3 -6.05 -3.10 -7.59
N LEU A 4 -6.22 -1.82 -7.91
CA LEU A 4 -6.37 -0.77 -6.89
C LEU A 4 -7.68 -0.93 -6.09
N GLU A 5 -8.78 -1.30 -6.75
CA GLU A 5 -10.07 -1.55 -6.09
C GLU A 5 -9.98 -2.75 -5.15
N PHE A 6 -9.30 -3.82 -5.58
CA PHE A 6 -9.04 -4.99 -4.74
C PHE A 6 -8.32 -4.58 -3.46
N PHE A 7 -7.18 -3.88 -3.57
CA PHE A 7 -6.41 -3.49 -2.37
C PHE A 7 -7.16 -2.48 -1.50
N THR A 8 -7.99 -1.58 -2.05
CA THR A 8 -8.77 -0.65 -1.21
C THR A 8 -9.79 -1.33 -0.29
N ASN A 9 -10.25 -2.53 -0.66
CA ASN A 9 -11.16 -3.34 0.15
C ASN A 9 -10.42 -4.19 1.20
N VAL A 10 -9.11 -4.38 1.07
CA VAL A 10 -8.27 -5.06 2.06
C VAL A 10 -8.02 -4.15 3.27
N LYS A 11 -8.01 -4.73 4.47
CA LYS A 11 -7.69 -3.99 5.71
C LYS A 11 -6.26 -3.42 5.64
N ALA A 12 -6.07 -2.21 6.15
CA ALA A 12 -4.76 -1.54 6.14
C ALA A 12 -3.66 -2.35 6.83
N THR A 13 -3.98 -3.13 7.86
CA THR A 13 -3.02 -4.03 8.53
C THR A 13 -2.56 -5.17 7.64
N ALA A 14 -3.43 -5.73 6.80
CA ALA A 14 -3.08 -6.77 5.85
C ALA A 14 -2.25 -6.19 4.69
N GLN A 15 -2.58 -4.97 4.22
CA GLN A 15 -1.77 -4.27 3.22
C GLN A 15 -0.31 -4.09 3.68
N VAL A 16 -0.08 -3.73 4.95
CA VAL A 16 1.28 -3.54 5.48
C VAL A 16 2.08 -4.84 5.43
N LYS A 17 1.45 -5.97 5.77
CA LYS A 17 2.09 -7.29 5.68
C LYS A 17 2.50 -7.63 4.25
N ILE A 18 1.58 -7.42 3.29
CA ILE A 18 1.82 -7.66 1.86
C ILE A 18 2.97 -6.78 1.36
N PHE A 19 2.97 -5.49 1.72
CA PHE A 19 4.03 -4.58 1.28
C PHE A 19 5.41 -4.98 1.85
N ASN A 20 5.49 -5.31 3.14
CA ASN A 20 6.77 -5.70 3.76
C ASN A 20 7.26 -7.08 3.30
N SER A 21 6.39 -7.94 2.74
CA SER A 21 6.81 -9.23 2.20
C SER A 21 7.31 -9.13 0.76
N ILE A 22 6.87 -8.11 0.00
CA ILE A 22 7.28 -7.93 -1.40
C ILE A 22 8.37 -6.88 -1.56
N SER A 23 8.42 -5.84 -0.72
CA SER A 23 9.39 -4.76 -0.90
C SER A 23 10.66 -5.04 -0.10
N GLU A 24 11.81 -4.87 -0.75
CA GLU A 24 13.12 -4.86 -0.08
C GLU A 24 13.37 -3.56 0.72
N ALA A 25 12.46 -2.59 0.65
CA ALA A 25 12.56 -1.34 1.39
C ALA A 25 12.38 -1.53 2.91
N ASP A 26 12.77 -0.52 3.68
CA ASP A 26 12.61 -0.51 5.13
C ASP A 26 11.17 -0.87 5.57
N PRO A 27 11.02 -1.81 6.53
CA PRO A 27 9.72 -2.30 6.92
C PRO A 27 8.84 -1.18 7.49
N ILE A 28 7.66 -1.01 6.93
CA ILE A 28 6.71 -0.01 7.38
C ILE A 28 5.81 -0.57 8.47
N LYS A 29 5.54 0.24 9.50
CA LYS A 29 4.66 -0.14 10.62
C LYS A 29 3.17 0.05 10.31
N ARG A 30 2.85 1.06 9.49
CA ARG A 30 1.47 1.38 9.09
C ARG A 30 1.44 2.28 7.85
N PHE A 31 0.38 2.13 7.05
CA PHE A 31 0.02 3.14 6.05
C PHE A 31 -0.81 4.28 6.66
N SER A 32 -0.68 5.47 6.09
CA SER A 32 -1.51 6.63 6.45
C SER A 32 -2.98 6.42 6.08
N ASP A 33 -3.24 5.77 4.95
CA ASP A 33 -4.57 5.46 4.44
C ASP A 33 -4.54 4.23 3.51
N ARG A 34 -5.68 3.56 3.36
CA ARG A 34 -5.81 2.32 2.56
C ARG A 34 -5.51 2.52 1.08
N LYS A 35 -5.79 3.70 0.53
CA LYS A 35 -5.60 4.01 -0.89
C LYS A 35 -4.11 4.18 -1.19
N THR A 36 -3.40 4.89 -0.32
CA THR A 36 -1.94 5.02 -0.35
C THR A 36 -1.26 3.66 -0.17
N GLY A 37 -1.77 2.82 0.74
CA GLY A 37 -1.27 1.44 0.91
C GLY A 37 -1.40 0.61 -0.36
N GLY A 38 -2.61 0.56 -0.95
CA GLY A 38 -2.84 -0.16 -2.21
C GLY A 38 -1.97 0.34 -3.37
N LYS A 39 -1.79 1.66 -3.50
CA LYS A 39 -0.89 2.24 -4.52
C LYS A 39 0.56 1.80 -4.35
N ARG A 40 1.06 1.76 -3.11
CA ARG A 40 2.44 1.36 -2.83
C ARG A 40 2.68 -0.12 -3.12
N ILE A 41 1.70 -0.98 -2.83
CA ILE A 41 1.76 -2.40 -3.18
C ILE A 41 1.81 -2.56 -4.69
N ILE A 42 0.94 -1.87 -5.44
CA ILE A 42 0.93 -1.95 -6.91
C ILE A 42 2.25 -1.44 -7.50
N ALA A 43 2.83 -0.36 -6.97
CA ALA A 43 4.12 0.13 -7.41
C ALA A 43 5.23 -0.90 -7.17
N ALA A 44 5.31 -1.47 -5.96
CA ALA A 44 6.28 -2.50 -5.65
C ALA A 44 6.14 -3.74 -6.56
N LEU A 45 4.90 -4.16 -6.87
CA LEU A 45 4.64 -5.26 -7.81
C LEU A 45 5.03 -4.93 -9.25
N ALA A 46 4.85 -3.68 -9.68
CA ALA A 46 5.25 -3.25 -11.02
C ALA A 46 6.77 -3.24 -11.19
N ASP A 47 7.52 -2.97 -10.10
CA ASP A 47 8.98 -3.08 -10.12
C ASP A 47 9.44 -4.54 -10.32
N PHE A 48 8.72 -5.53 -9.78
CA PHE A 48 9.01 -6.95 -10.05
C PHE A 48 8.74 -7.33 -11.51
N ASP A 49 7.61 -6.89 -12.08
CA ASP A 49 7.23 -7.18 -13.47
C ASP A 49 8.16 -6.47 -14.48
N ALA A 50 8.81 -5.37 -14.06
CA ALA A 50 9.80 -4.67 -14.86
C ALA A 50 11.17 -5.38 -14.92
N ILE A 51 11.47 -6.28 -13.98
CA ILE A 51 12.70 -7.07 -13.97
C ILE A 51 12.62 -8.22 -15.00
N GLU A 52 11.41 -8.61 -15.44
CA GLU A 52 11.19 -9.72 -16.36
C GLU A 52 11.14 -9.33 -17.87
N LYS A 53 11.54 -8.10 -18.22
CA LYS A 53 11.64 -7.65 -19.64
C LYS A 53 13.08 -7.49 -20.11
N PRO A 54 13.32 -7.86 -21.37
CA PRO A 54 14.11 -9.01 -21.79
C PRO A 54 15.60 -8.80 -21.55
N VAL A 55 16.32 -9.91 -21.38
CA VAL A 55 17.77 -10.00 -21.54
C VAL A 55 18.12 -9.25 -22.83
N GLU A 56 18.71 -8.05 -22.71
CA GLU A 56 19.37 -7.41 -23.82
C GLU A 56 20.40 -8.42 -24.33
N GLU A 57 20.24 -8.79 -25.60
CA GLU A 57 21.12 -9.67 -26.35
C GLU A 57 22.56 -9.20 -26.13
N ILE A 58 23.29 -9.94 -25.27
CA ILE A 58 24.70 -9.70 -25.04
C ILE A 58 25.38 -10.08 -26.35
N GLU A 59 25.85 -9.08 -27.11
CA GLU A 59 26.72 -9.35 -28.26
C GLU A 59 27.91 -10.17 -27.77
N LEU A 60 28.02 -11.39 -28.30
CA LEU A 60 29.02 -12.42 -27.97
C LEU A 60 30.46 -12.04 -28.40
N ALA A 61 30.81 -10.77 -28.42
CA ALA A 61 32.11 -10.29 -28.88
C ALA A 61 33.17 -10.19 -27.77
N ASP A 62 32.80 -10.06 -26.49
CA ASP A 62 33.74 -9.69 -25.42
C ASP A 62 33.97 -10.73 -24.29
N ILE A 63 33.56 -11.99 -24.49
CA ILE A 63 33.90 -13.08 -23.55
C ILE A 63 34.67 -14.19 -24.27
N SER A 64 35.86 -13.85 -24.77
CA SER A 64 36.81 -14.85 -25.29
C SER A 64 38.21 -14.69 -24.70
N GLU A 65 38.31 -14.50 -23.38
CA GLU A 65 39.54 -14.85 -22.65
C GLU A 65 39.21 -15.44 -21.28
N GLY A 66 39.14 -16.78 -21.24
CA GLY A 66 39.47 -17.53 -20.03
C GLY A 66 38.33 -18.25 -19.32
N ILE A 67 37.72 -19.26 -19.93
CA ILE A 67 37.28 -20.45 -19.18
C ILE A 67 37.60 -21.71 -19.99
N ALA A 68 38.70 -22.37 -19.61
CA ALA A 68 38.99 -23.74 -19.99
C ALA A 68 38.07 -24.66 -19.18
N GLY A 69 36.96 -25.09 -19.77
CA GLY A 69 36.02 -26.03 -19.14
C GLY A 69 34.73 -26.10 -19.94
N GLY A 70 34.70 -27.00 -20.92
CA GLY A 70 33.66 -27.04 -21.95
C GLY A 70 32.24 -27.26 -21.44
N LEU A 71 31.34 -26.40 -21.91
CA LEU A 71 29.94 -26.72 -22.14
C LEU A 71 29.50 -25.87 -23.35
N ASN A 72 29.30 -26.51 -24.50
CA ASN A 72 28.77 -25.83 -25.68
C ASN A 72 27.24 -25.95 -25.66
N VAL A 73 26.56 -24.82 -25.45
CA VAL A 73 25.13 -24.66 -25.73
C VAL A 73 25.04 -23.85 -27.03
N ILE A 74 24.54 -24.46 -28.10
CA ILE A 74 24.28 -23.76 -29.36
C ILE A 74 22.84 -23.27 -29.29
N LEU A 75 22.65 -21.95 -29.34
CA LEU A 75 21.35 -21.30 -29.47
C LEU A 75 21.24 -20.77 -30.91
N THR A 76 20.21 -21.18 -31.64
CA THR A 76 19.83 -20.62 -32.95
C THR A 76 18.57 -19.77 -32.81
N GLU A 77 18.50 -18.67 -33.57
CA GLU A 77 17.53 -17.57 -33.42
C GLU A 77 16.07 -17.90 -33.80
N GLU A 78 15.77 -19.10 -34.28
CA GLU A 78 14.39 -19.51 -34.58
C GLU A 78 13.92 -20.57 -33.59
N GLY A 79 13.34 -20.12 -32.47
CA GLY A 79 12.46 -20.93 -31.63
C GLY A 79 13.13 -21.99 -30.75
N CYS A 80 12.74 -22.05 -29.48
CA CYS A 80 13.02 -23.19 -28.62
C CYS A 80 12.18 -24.40 -29.06
N ASP A 81 12.64 -25.14 -30.06
CA ASP A 81 12.21 -26.52 -30.23
C ASP A 81 13.04 -27.40 -29.31
N LEU A 82 12.36 -28.06 -28.37
CA LEU A 82 12.93 -29.20 -27.64
C LEU A 82 13.29 -30.27 -28.69
N ILE A 83 14.57 -30.44 -28.97
CA ILE A 83 15.04 -31.61 -29.70
C ILE A 83 15.02 -32.78 -28.71
N GLU A 84 13.92 -33.53 -28.74
CA GLU A 84 13.80 -34.81 -28.09
C GLU A 84 14.76 -35.80 -28.77
N ILE A 85 15.75 -36.29 -28.02
CA ILE A 85 16.72 -37.27 -28.53
C ILE A 85 15.97 -38.56 -28.85
N ALA A 86 15.97 -38.89 -30.13
CA ALA A 86 15.42 -40.09 -30.73
C ALA A 86 15.75 -41.36 -29.92
N LYS A 87 14.69 -42.02 -29.43
CA LYS A 87 14.71 -43.45 -29.10
C LYS A 87 14.52 -44.24 -30.39
N PRO A 88 15.39 -45.21 -30.72
CA PRO A 88 15.32 -45.88 -32.01
C PRO A 88 14.05 -46.72 -32.16
N GLU A 89 13.47 -46.52 -33.34
CA GLU A 89 12.45 -47.27 -34.05
C GLU A 89 12.56 -48.80 -33.85
N PRO A 90 11.41 -49.48 -33.71
CA PRO A 90 11.16 -50.55 -34.67
C PRO A 90 9.78 -50.43 -35.32
N GLU A 91 9.82 -50.32 -36.64
CA GLU A 91 8.81 -50.71 -37.62
C GLU A 91 8.40 -52.21 -37.46
N PRO A 92 7.31 -52.70 -38.11
CA PRO A 92 6.27 -51.99 -38.86
C PRO A 92 4.83 -52.57 -38.69
N GLU A 93 3.93 -51.99 -39.50
CA GLU A 93 2.69 -52.59 -40.06
C GLU A 93 1.44 -52.64 -39.16
N THR A 94 0.49 -51.73 -39.42
CA THR A 94 -0.67 -52.03 -40.28
C THR A 94 -1.64 -50.84 -40.33
N ALA A 95 -2.13 -50.58 -41.53
CA ALA A 95 -3.11 -49.55 -41.85
C ALA A 95 -4.45 -49.80 -41.14
N LEU A 96 -5.10 -48.72 -40.67
CA LEU A 96 -6.56 -48.64 -40.76
C LEU A 96 -7.03 -47.19 -40.84
N ASP A 97 -7.70 -46.95 -41.96
CA ASP A 97 -8.57 -45.83 -42.29
C ASP A 97 -9.75 -45.75 -41.31
N GLY A 98 -10.14 -44.56 -40.85
CA GLY A 98 -11.32 -44.44 -39.99
C GLY A 98 -11.44 -43.14 -39.20
N ALA A 99 -12.28 -42.25 -39.72
CA ALA A 99 -12.82 -41.08 -39.03
C ALA A 99 -13.32 -41.38 -37.60
N ILE A 100 -13.02 -40.51 -36.65
CA ILE A 100 -13.77 -40.43 -35.39
C ILE A 100 -14.10 -38.98 -35.07
N GLU A 101 -15.41 -38.76 -34.98
CA GLU A 101 -16.14 -37.55 -34.69
C GLU A 101 -15.91 -37.07 -33.24
N ILE A 102 -15.95 -35.75 -33.08
CA ILE A 102 -15.96 -35.04 -31.80
C ILE A 102 -17.35 -35.15 -31.19
N ILE A 103 -17.51 -35.94 -30.13
CA ILE A 103 -18.67 -35.85 -29.21
C ILE A 103 -18.19 -36.18 -27.79
N GLY A 104 -18.55 -35.35 -26.81
CA GLY A 104 -18.65 -35.79 -25.42
C GLY A 104 -17.99 -34.88 -24.40
N SER A 105 -18.79 -33.98 -23.85
CA SER A 105 -18.54 -33.28 -22.59
C SER A 105 -18.57 -34.26 -21.41
N GLU A 106 -17.44 -34.47 -20.75
CA GLU A 106 -17.41 -35.03 -19.40
C GLU A 106 -16.57 -34.15 -18.47
N THR A 107 -17.24 -33.64 -17.45
CA THR A 107 -16.69 -32.99 -16.27
C THR A 107 -15.88 -34.00 -15.47
N LEU A 108 -14.58 -33.74 -15.32
CA LEU A 108 -13.71 -34.49 -14.41
C LEU A 108 -13.35 -33.63 -13.20
N SER A 109 -14.02 -33.98 -12.10
CA SER A 109 -13.61 -33.69 -10.73
C SER A 109 -12.23 -34.29 -10.49
N VAL A 110 -11.21 -33.47 -10.25
CA VAL A 110 -9.91 -33.95 -9.76
C VAL A 110 -9.86 -33.73 -8.27
N ALA A 111 -9.68 -34.86 -7.59
CA ALA A 111 -9.52 -35.01 -6.16
C ALA A 111 -8.27 -34.28 -5.67
N ALA A 112 -8.39 -33.81 -4.43
CA ALA A 112 -7.27 -33.46 -3.57
C ALA A 112 -6.39 -34.68 -3.32
N GLU A 113 -5.07 -34.49 -3.36
CA GLU A 113 -4.10 -34.82 -2.31
C GLU A 113 -2.68 -34.60 -2.88
N GLU A 114 -1.69 -34.56 -1.97
CA GLU A 114 -0.26 -34.24 -2.15
C GLU A 114 0.11 -32.77 -1.88
N ASP A 115 1.11 -32.46 -1.05
CA ASP A 115 1.86 -33.25 -0.09
C ASP A 115 2.56 -32.23 0.82
N LEU A 116 2.76 -32.61 2.07
CA LEU A 116 3.26 -31.80 3.16
C LEU A 116 4.77 -31.56 3.02
N GLY A 117 5.17 -30.32 2.75
CA GLY A 117 6.56 -29.91 2.72
C GLY A 117 6.81 -28.52 3.30
N GLN A 118 6.12 -28.13 4.38
CA GLN A 118 6.46 -26.91 5.11
C GLN A 118 7.56 -27.21 6.12
N VAL A 119 8.80 -26.83 5.77
CA VAL A 119 9.87 -26.58 6.73
C VAL A 119 9.57 -25.20 7.33
N TYR A 120 8.89 -25.19 8.47
CA TYR A 120 8.75 -24.01 9.31
C TYR A 120 10.01 -23.89 10.15
N GLU A 121 10.86 -22.93 9.78
CA GLU A 121 11.94 -22.46 10.63
C GLU A 121 11.30 -21.64 11.77
N GLU A 122 11.41 -22.17 12.98
CA GLU A 122 10.84 -21.63 14.21
C GLU A 122 11.51 -20.30 14.56
N GLN A 123 10.96 -19.20 14.04
CA GLN A 123 11.39 -17.87 14.48
C GLN A 123 10.96 -17.66 15.93
N GLU A 124 11.97 -17.52 16.79
CA GLU A 124 11.84 -17.24 18.21
C GLU A 124 10.82 -16.12 18.45
N ALA A 125 9.77 -16.47 19.19
CA ALA A 125 8.70 -15.58 19.58
C ALA A 125 9.26 -14.37 20.36
N ILE A 126 9.33 -13.23 19.68
CA ILE A 126 9.51 -11.92 20.32
C ILE A 126 8.29 -11.71 21.23
N LYS A 127 8.50 -11.87 22.53
CA LYS A 127 7.48 -11.67 23.57
C LYS A 127 6.78 -10.32 23.34
N PRO A 128 5.44 -10.27 23.32
CA PRO A 128 4.73 -9.00 23.19
C PRO A 128 5.14 -8.12 24.37
N THR A 129 5.84 -7.03 24.09
CA THR A 129 6.13 -6.01 25.09
C THR A 129 4.79 -5.45 25.54
N GLU A 130 4.39 -5.82 26.74
CA GLU A 130 3.20 -5.38 27.43
C GLU A 130 3.27 -3.85 27.54
N THR A 131 2.61 -3.16 26.61
CA THR A 131 2.41 -1.72 26.72
C THR A 131 1.48 -1.48 27.88
N THR A 132 2.06 -1.19 29.04
CA THR A 132 1.37 -0.67 30.21
C THR A 132 0.36 0.40 29.76
N PRO A 133 -0.94 0.25 30.06
CA PRO A 133 -1.91 1.30 29.80
C PRO A 133 -1.46 2.53 30.59
N LYS A 134 -0.99 3.54 29.88
CA LYS A 134 -0.65 4.85 30.47
C LYS A 134 -1.94 5.37 31.09
N ALA A 135 -2.00 5.31 32.43
CA ALA A 135 -3.10 5.84 33.22
C ALA A 135 -3.47 7.21 32.67
N SER A 136 -4.66 7.30 32.09
CA SER A 136 -5.28 8.53 31.67
C SER A 136 -5.36 9.42 32.91
N ALA A 137 -4.47 10.42 32.97
CA ALA A 137 -4.52 11.45 33.99
C ALA A 137 -5.95 12.01 34.08
N PRO A 138 -6.43 12.34 35.29
CA PRO A 138 -7.79 12.85 35.47
C PRO A 138 -8.01 14.03 34.53
N VAL A 139 -9.03 13.90 33.69
CA VAL A 139 -9.52 14.96 32.82
C VAL A 139 -10.09 16.02 33.75
N SER A 140 -9.24 16.96 34.18
CA SER A 140 -9.72 18.19 34.78
C SER A 140 -10.63 18.87 33.75
N ASP A 141 -11.93 18.90 34.06
CA ASP A 141 -13.01 19.50 33.26
C ASP A 141 -12.93 21.03 33.17
N ALA A 142 -11.91 21.65 33.76
CA ALA A 142 -11.69 23.08 33.62
C ALA A 142 -11.28 23.41 32.17
N PRO A 143 -11.92 24.40 31.53
CA PRO A 143 -11.57 24.82 30.18
C PRO A 143 -10.10 25.24 30.13
N LYS A 144 -9.28 24.49 29.40
CA LYS A 144 -7.85 24.78 29.25
C LYS A 144 -7.68 25.78 28.11
N LEU A 145 -7.76 27.06 28.46
CA LEU A 145 -7.36 28.12 27.56
C LEU A 145 -5.89 27.92 27.13
N PRO A 146 -5.57 28.07 25.83
CA PRO A 146 -4.18 28.04 25.37
C PRO A 146 -3.33 29.09 26.09
N LYS A 147 -2.05 28.78 26.32
CA LYS A 147 -1.10 29.72 26.92
C LYS A 147 -0.92 30.97 26.03
N PRO A 148 -0.82 32.18 26.62
CA PRO A 148 -0.54 33.40 25.87
C PRO A 148 0.78 33.29 25.10
N GLY A 149 0.85 33.94 23.93
CA GLY A 149 2.03 33.92 23.05
C GLY A 149 2.17 32.67 22.16
N THR A 150 1.32 31.65 22.31
CA THR A 150 1.36 30.48 21.42
C THR A 150 0.55 30.72 20.13
N LYS A 151 0.95 30.10 19.01
CA LYS A 151 0.16 30.15 17.77
C LYS A 151 -1.28 29.67 17.96
N LYS A 152 -1.50 28.67 18.82
CA LYS A 152 -2.84 28.18 19.18
C LYS A 152 -3.68 29.26 19.85
N ARG A 153 -3.06 30.10 20.68
CA ARG A 153 -3.73 31.23 21.32
C ARG A 153 -4.12 32.28 20.30
N ILE A 154 -3.22 32.64 19.38
CA ILE A 154 -3.52 33.57 18.28
C ILE A 154 -4.72 33.08 17.47
N VAL A 155 -4.73 31.81 17.05
CA VAL A 155 -5.86 31.20 16.33
C VAL A 155 -7.17 31.30 17.11
N PHE A 156 -7.12 31.07 18.43
CA PHE A 156 -8.29 31.14 19.28
C PHE A 156 -8.81 32.57 19.49
N ASP A 157 -7.91 33.53 19.76
CA ASP A 157 -8.27 34.94 19.94
C ASP A 157 -8.86 35.53 18.65
N LEU A 158 -8.40 35.09 17.48
CA LEU A 158 -9.01 35.47 16.19
C LEU A 158 -10.44 34.93 16.05
N ALA A 159 -10.69 33.71 16.50
CA ALA A 159 -12.01 33.08 16.41
C ALA A 159 -13.05 33.71 17.36
N LEU A 160 -12.61 34.37 18.44
CA LEU A 160 -13.48 35.09 19.37
C LEU A 160 -13.96 36.46 18.85
N ARG A 161 -13.45 36.93 17.71
CA ARG A 161 -13.88 38.21 17.10
C ARG A 161 -15.34 38.12 16.63
N GLU A 162 -16.06 39.24 16.69
CA GLU A 162 -17.47 39.32 16.26
C GLU A 162 -17.67 38.88 14.80
N LYS A 163 -16.75 39.28 13.91
CA LYS A 163 -16.77 38.93 12.48
C LYS A 163 -16.27 37.51 12.19
N GLY A 164 -15.95 36.74 13.23
CA GLY A 164 -15.23 35.47 13.12
C GLY A 164 -13.88 35.64 12.44
N VAL A 165 -13.30 34.51 12.01
CA VAL A 165 -12.02 34.48 11.28
C VAL A 165 -12.15 33.68 10.00
N THR A 166 -11.55 34.14 8.91
CA THR A 166 -11.46 33.38 7.65
C THR A 166 -10.19 32.53 7.58
N LYS A 167 -10.13 31.62 6.59
CA LYS A 167 -8.96 30.77 6.38
C LYS A 167 -7.73 31.61 6.00
N ALA A 168 -7.93 32.66 5.20
CA ALA A 168 -6.86 33.56 4.78
C ALA A 168 -6.30 34.35 5.98
N GLU A 169 -7.17 34.95 6.78
CA GLU A 169 -6.79 35.69 8.00
C GLU A 169 -6.02 34.81 8.99
N LEU A 170 -6.43 33.54 9.17
CA LEU A 170 -5.70 32.59 10.00
C LEU A 170 -4.30 32.29 9.47
N ALA A 171 -4.18 32.05 8.16
CA ALA A 171 -2.91 31.70 7.54
C ALA A 171 -1.93 32.87 7.60
N GLU A 172 -2.41 34.09 7.35
CA GLU A 172 -1.64 35.33 7.42
C GLU A 172 -1.15 35.61 8.83
N ALA A 173 -2.05 35.60 9.83
CA ALA A 173 -1.70 35.94 11.21
C ALA A 173 -0.75 34.93 11.88
N THR A 174 -0.72 33.69 11.40
CA THR A 174 0.07 32.60 12.04
C THR A 174 1.24 32.10 11.20
N GLY A 175 1.30 32.49 9.92
CA GLY A 175 2.16 31.88 8.91
C GLY A 175 1.90 30.39 8.70
N TRP A 176 0.70 29.89 9.02
CA TRP A 176 0.37 28.46 8.97
C TRP A 176 -0.82 28.16 8.04
N PRO A 177 -0.58 27.58 6.85
CA PRO A 177 -1.63 27.38 5.83
C PRO A 177 -2.77 26.45 6.25
N ARG A 178 -2.57 25.62 7.30
CA ARG A 178 -3.57 24.68 7.82
C ARG A 178 -3.99 24.98 9.26
N ALA A 179 -3.89 26.24 9.68
CA ALA A 179 -4.31 26.69 11.02
C ALA A 179 -5.79 26.37 11.33
N ASN A 180 -6.66 26.36 10.31
CA ASN A 180 -8.08 26.04 10.45
C ASN A 180 -8.36 24.65 11.03
N ALA A 181 -7.50 23.65 10.75
CA ALA A 181 -7.67 22.29 11.29
C ALA A 181 -7.47 22.22 12.81
N THR A 182 -6.74 23.18 13.38
CA THR A 182 -6.46 23.25 14.82
C THR A 182 -7.58 23.96 15.59
N LEU A 183 -8.38 24.76 14.89
CA LEU A 183 -9.36 25.67 15.47
C LEU A 183 -10.46 24.92 16.22
N GLY A 184 -10.98 23.83 15.65
CA GLY A 184 -11.98 22.98 16.32
C GLY A 184 -11.44 22.37 17.62
N ARG A 185 -10.21 21.84 17.61
CA ARG A 185 -9.60 21.23 18.81
C ARG A 185 -9.38 22.26 19.91
N VAL A 186 -8.92 23.46 19.54
CA VAL A 186 -8.64 24.52 20.51
C VAL A 186 -9.93 25.09 21.09
N ALA A 187 -10.96 25.33 20.27
CA ALA A 187 -12.25 25.78 20.74
C ALA A 187 -12.89 24.77 21.71
N THR A 188 -12.90 23.48 21.34
CA THR A 188 -13.44 22.42 22.23
C THR A 188 -12.65 22.30 23.53
N ALA A 189 -11.32 22.35 23.48
CA ALA A 189 -10.49 22.31 24.70
C ALA A 189 -10.70 23.52 25.63
N ALA A 190 -11.09 24.67 25.05
CA ALA A 190 -11.42 25.89 25.79
C ALA A 190 -12.90 25.95 26.22
N GLY A 191 -13.74 24.96 25.88
CA GLY A 191 -15.17 24.97 26.22
C GLY A 191 -16.06 25.80 25.28
N TYR A 192 -15.57 26.19 24.10
CA TYR A 192 -16.32 26.97 23.12
C TYR A 192 -16.91 26.09 22.02
N LYS A 193 -18.10 26.46 21.54
CA LYS A 193 -18.72 25.91 20.34
C LYS A 193 -18.24 26.70 19.12
N LEU A 194 -17.76 26.01 18.10
CA LEU A 194 -17.37 26.63 16.85
C LEU A 194 -18.53 26.64 15.86
N THR A 195 -18.98 27.82 15.45
CA THR A 195 -20.00 28.01 14.42
C THR A 195 -19.34 28.48 13.12
N ARG A 196 -19.78 27.89 12.00
CA ARG A 196 -19.32 28.28 10.65
C ARG A 196 -20.45 29.06 9.98
N PHE A 197 -20.12 30.19 9.38
CA PHE A 197 -21.08 31.03 8.64
C PHE A 197 -20.41 31.60 7.39
N LYS A 198 -21.22 32.15 6.47
CA LYS A 198 -20.73 32.87 5.29
C LYS A 198 -20.77 34.37 5.55
N ARG A 199 -19.67 35.07 5.26
CA ARG A 199 -19.57 36.53 5.26
C ARG A 199 -20.26 37.11 4.01
N PRO A 200 -20.58 38.42 3.98
CA PRO A 200 -21.18 39.08 2.81
C PRO A 200 -20.31 39.00 1.54
N ASN A 201 -19.00 38.80 1.69
CA ASN A 201 -18.08 38.56 0.57
C ASN A 201 -18.13 37.11 0.03
N GLY A 202 -18.98 36.24 0.57
CA GLY A 202 -19.10 34.82 0.18
C GLY A 202 -18.10 33.88 0.86
N GLU A 203 -17.13 34.40 1.62
CA GLU A 203 -16.12 33.58 2.29
C GLU A 203 -16.70 32.88 3.52
N SER A 204 -16.22 31.66 3.77
CA SER A 204 -16.51 30.96 5.02
C SER A 204 -15.67 31.52 6.16
N ALA A 205 -16.35 31.91 7.25
CA ALA A 205 -15.73 32.30 8.50
C ALA A 205 -16.14 31.36 9.63
N TRP A 206 -15.31 31.31 10.67
CA TRP A 206 -15.55 30.54 11.88
C TRP A 206 -15.57 31.48 13.08
N LYS A 207 -16.56 31.33 13.96
CA LYS A 207 -16.69 32.08 15.21
C LYS A 207 -16.79 31.11 16.37
N ALA A 208 -16.04 31.39 17.44
CA ALA A 208 -16.13 30.66 18.70
C ALA A 208 -17.16 31.35 19.59
N GLU A 209 -18.16 30.62 20.04
CA GLU A 209 -19.21 31.07 20.95
C GLU A 209 -19.16 30.24 22.22
N GLU A 210 -19.43 30.84 23.37
CA GLU A 210 -19.48 30.10 24.63
C GLU A 210 -20.54 29.01 24.52
N ARG A 211 -20.17 27.79 24.88
CA ARG A 211 -21.14 26.71 24.98
C ARG A 211 -21.99 27.06 26.20
N GLY A 212 -23.17 27.65 25.97
CA GLY A 212 -24.09 28.08 27.01
C GLY A 212 -24.13 27.05 28.13
N ALA A 213 -23.76 27.51 29.33
CA ALA A 213 -23.73 26.73 30.56
C ALA A 213 -25.14 26.26 30.95
#